data_AF-A0A937NQR0-F1
#
_entry.id   AF-A0A937NQR0-F1
#
_cell.length_a   1.000
_cell.length_b   1.000
_cell.length_c   1.000
_cell.angle_alpha   90.00
_cell.angle_beta   90.00
_cell.angle_gamma   90.00
#
_symmetry.space_group_name_H-M   'P 1'
#
loop_
_entity.id
_entity.type
_entity.pdbx_description
1 polymer ?
#
loop_
_entity_poly.entity_id
_entity_poly.type
_entity_poly.pdbx_seq_one_letter_code
_entity_poly.pdbx_strand_id
1 'polypeptide(L)'
;MRYISHLDLMRLFMRALRRGGLPIKMTEGFNPHPKLSIKRALKLGLESDNEEAVFVLEDFISPLEFQDKLQAELPEGIKINYVKRDFN
;
A
#
# COMPACT_ATOMS: atom_id res chain seq x y z
N MET A 1 14.15 2.26 16.97
CA MET A 1 13.28 2.09 15.79
C MET A 1 12.14 1.17 16.20
N ARG A 2 10.90 1.67 16.23
CA ARG A 2 9.74 0.92 16.74
C ARG A 2 9.28 -0.05 15.65
N TYR A 3 9.24 -1.34 15.95
CA TYR A 3 8.77 -2.38 15.03
C TYR A 3 7.38 -2.01 14.48
N ILE A 4 7.26 -1.81 13.16
CA ILE A 4 5.96 -1.69 12.50
C ILE A 4 5.47 -3.13 12.28
N SER A 5 4.34 -3.49 12.89
CA SER A 5 3.71 -4.76 12.60
C SER A 5 3.11 -4.75 11.20
N HIS A 6 2.93 -5.92 10.60
CA HIS A 6 2.21 -6.07 9.33
C HIS A 6 0.88 -5.29 9.28
N LEU A 7 0.12 -5.34 10.37
CA LEU A 7 -1.16 -4.65 10.49
C LEU A 7 -0.99 -3.12 10.52
N ASP A 8 0.07 -2.63 11.14
CA ASP A 8 0.36 -1.19 11.19
C ASP A 8 0.79 -0.68 9.82
N LEU A 9 1.55 -1.48 9.05
CA LEU A 9 1.88 -1.18 7.67
C LEU A 9 0.63 -1.17 6.77
N MET A 10 -0.26 -2.16 6.90
CA MET A 10 -1.54 -2.15 6.19
C MET A 10 -2.35 -0.89 6.50
N ARG A 11 -2.47 -0.53 7.79
CA ARG A 11 -3.17 0.68 8.24
C ARG A 11 -2.50 1.95 7.74
N LEU A 12 -1.18 1.97 7.64
CA LEU A 12 -0.42 3.08 7.09
C LEU A 12 -0.74 3.25 5.60
N PHE A 13 -0.55 2.20 4.79
CA PHE A 13 -0.85 2.26 3.36
C PHE A 13 -2.31 2.64 3.12
N MET A 14 -3.25 2.09 3.89
CA MET A 14 -4.66 2.46 3.78
C MET A 14 -4.92 3.95 4.02
N ARG A 15 -4.26 4.54 5.04
CA ARG A 15 -4.38 5.97 5.30
C ARG A 15 -3.72 6.79 4.19
N ALA A 16 -2.55 6.38 3.72
CA ALA A 16 -1.82 7.07 2.67
C ALA A 16 -2.58 7.05 1.33
N LEU A 17 -3.10 5.89 0.93
CA LEU A 17 -3.90 5.74 -0.28
C LEU A 17 -5.17 6.61 -0.25
N ARG A 18 -5.87 6.63 0.89
CA ARG A 18 -7.06 7.47 1.06
C ARG A 18 -6.74 8.96 1.01
N ARG A 19 -5.63 9.39 1.62
CA ARG A 19 -5.20 10.79 1.64
C ARG A 19 -4.71 11.27 0.27
N GLY A 20 -4.00 10.42 -0.46
CA GLY A 20 -3.51 10.70 -1.80
C GLY A 20 -4.58 10.63 -2.90
N GLY A 21 -5.84 10.37 -2.52
CA GLY A 21 -6.96 10.27 -3.46
C GLY A 21 -6.77 9.15 -4.48
N LEU A 22 -6.12 8.06 -4.09
CA LEU A 22 -5.87 6.92 -4.98
C LEU A 22 -7.15 6.08 -5.15
N PRO A 23 -7.48 5.64 -6.38
CA PRO A 23 -8.76 4.98 -6.68
C PRO A 23 -8.74 3.53 -6.21
N ILE A 24 -8.68 3.28 -4.90
CA ILE A 24 -8.68 1.93 -4.34
C ILE A 24 -10.05 1.30 -4.50
N LYS A 25 -10.09 0.05 -4.95
CA LYS A 25 -11.31 -0.74 -5.00
C LYS A 25 -11.81 -1.14 -3.63
N MET A 26 -13.07 -0.86 -3.36
CA MET A 26 -13.78 -1.35 -2.17
C MET A 26 -14.49 -2.68 -2.45
N THR A 27 -14.70 -3.50 -1.43
CA THR A 27 -15.59 -4.67 -1.51
C THR A 27 -17.04 -4.22 -1.61
N GLU A 28 -17.83 -4.92 -2.41
CA GLU A 28 -19.27 -4.71 -2.52
C GLU A 28 -19.98 -5.37 -1.31
N GLY A 29 -20.93 -4.68 -0.69
CA GLY A 29 -21.72 -5.20 0.45
C GLY A 29 -21.95 -4.20 1.59
N PHE A 30 -22.49 -4.69 2.70
CA PHE A 30 -22.89 -3.86 3.86
C PHE A 30 -21.71 -3.30 4.70
N ASN A 31 -20.49 -3.82 4.50
CA ASN A 31 -19.27 -3.30 5.12
C ASN A 31 -18.15 -3.23 4.06
N PRO A 32 -18.04 -2.12 3.30
CA PRO A 32 -17.03 -1.97 2.28
C PRO A 32 -15.64 -1.90 2.92
N HIS A 33 -14.78 -2.83 2.53
CA HIS A 33 -13.38 -2.86 2.91
C HIS A 33 -12.49 -2.76 1.66
N PRO A 34 -11.35 -2.09 1.75
CA PRO A 34 -10.41 -2.00 0.64
C PRO A 34 -9.89 -3.38 0.21
N LYS A 35 -9.90 -3.66 -1.09
CA LYS A 35 -9.30 -4.88 -1.66
C LYS A 35 -7.78 -4.72 -1.74
N LEU A 36 -7.09 -5.15 -0.69
CA LEU A 36 -5.64 -5.20 -0.62
C LEU A 36 -5.12 -6.58 -0.20
N SER A 37 -3.94 -6.94 -0.66
CA SER A 37 -3.23 -8.15 -0.23
C SER A 37 -1.75 -7.84 -0.10
N ILE A 38 -1.11 -8.29 0.97
CA ILE A 38 0.34 -8.20 1.12
C ILE A 38 0.93 -9.57 0.79
N LYS A 39 1.72 -9.65 -0.28
CA LYS A 39 2.25 -10.92 -0.80
C LYS A 39 3.38 -11.46 0.09
N ARG A 40 4.21 -10.58 0.67
CA ARG A 40 5.33 -10.96 1.54
C ARG A 40 5.52 -9.94 2.64
N ALA A 41 4.88 -10.19 3.78
CA ALA A 41 5.30 -9.60 5.04
C ALA A 41 6.38 -10.51 5.61
N LEU A 42 7.65 -10.16 5.41
CA LEU A 42 8.73 -10.91 6.05
C LEU A 42 8.62 -10.68 7.57
N LYS A 43 8.85 -11.76 8.33
CA LYS A 43 8.72 -11.79 9.80
C LYS A 43 9.61 -10.73 10.45
N LEU A 44 9.03 -10.05 11.44
CA LEU A 44 9.68 -9.13 12.38
C LEU A 44 11.08 -9.64 12.82
N GLY A 45 12.12 -8.80 12.68
CA GLY A 45 13.43 -9.03 13.31
C GLY A 45 14.66 -8.54 12.53
N LEU A 46 14.53 -8.18 11.25
CA LEU A 46 15.59 -7.62 10.42
C LEU A 46 15.05 -6.36 9.72
N GLU A 47 15.93 -5.41 9.39
CA GLU A 47 15.62 -4.35 8.43
C GLU A 47 14.92 -5.00 7.21
N SER A 48 13.65 -4.70 7.02
CA SER A 48 12.85 -5.33 5.97
C SER A 48 13.06 -4.52 4.69
N ASP A 49 14.02 -4.95 3.88
CA ASP A 49 14.38 -4.23 2.65
C ASP A 49 13.30 -4.29 1.56
N ASN A 50 12.32 -5.19 1.64
CA ASN A 50 11.38 -5.47 0.54
C ASN A 50 10.02 -6.02 1.00
N GLU A 51 9.17 -5.18 1.60
CA GLU A 51 7.75 -5.49 1.80
C GLU A 51 6.97 -5.26 0.49
N GLU A 52 6.22 -6.27 0.03
CA GLU A 52 5.42 -6.16 -1.19
C GLU A 52 3.92 -6.15 -0.89
N ALA A 53 3.26 -5.04 -1.25
CA ALA A 53 1.82 -4.87 -1.18
C ALA A 53 1.20 -4.83 -2.59
N VAL A 54 0.01 -5.42 -2.71
CA VAL A 54 -0.81 -5.43 -3.93
C VAL A 54 -2.14 -4.78 -3.62
N PHE A 55 -2.50 -3.81 -4.45
CA PHE A 55 -3.74 -3.05 -4.32
C PHE A 55 -4.59 -3.28 -5.56
N VAL A 56 -5.89 -3.49 -5.36
CA VAL A 56 -6.85 -3.49 -6.46
C VAL A 56 -7.40 -2.09 -6.59
N LEU A 57 -7.40 -1.56 -7.81
CA LEU A 57 -7.86 -0.20 -8.10
C LEU A 57 -9.20 -0.24 -8.85
N GLU A 58 -10.04 0.76 -8.60
CA GLU A 58 -11.32 1.00 -9.27
C GLU A 58 -11.09 1.61 -10.67
N ASP A 59 -10.17 2.57 -10.76
CA ASP A 59 -9.81 3.25 -11.99
C ASP A 59 -8.33 3.04 -12.35
N PHE A 60 -8.02 3.22 -13.63
CA PHE A 60 -6.63 3.20 -14.09
C PHE A 60 -5.88 4.45 -13.62
N ILE A 61 -4.70 4.21 -13.06
CA ILE A 61 -3.70 5.22 -12.75
C ILE A 61 -2.32 4.67 -13.15
N SER A 62 -1.46 5.54 -13.67
CA SER A 62 -0.12 5.11 -14.08
C SER A 62 0.71 4.70 -12.86
N PRO A 63 1.63 3.72 -12.97
CA PRO A 63 2.51 3.33 -11.86
C PRO A 63 3.31 4.50 -11.28
N LEU A 64 3.74 5.44 -12.13
CA LEU A 64 4.48 6.64 -11.72
C LEU A 64 3.59 7.57 -10.89
N GLU A 65 2.41 7.90 -11.38
CA GLU A 65 1.48 8.76 -10.66
C GLU A 65 1.02 8.13 -9.34
N PHE A 66 0.79 6.81 -9.34
CA PHE A 66 0.49 6.06 -8.12
C PHE A 66 1.62 6.16 -7.11
N GLN A 67 2.87 5.97 -7.56
CA GLN A 67 4.05 6.07 -6.73
C GLN A 67 4.18 7.47 -6.12
N ASP A 68 4.06 8.53 -6.93
CA ASP A 68 4.21 9.91 -6.47
C ASP A 68 3.14 10.29 -5.44
N LYS A 69 1.86 9.98 -5.73
CA LYS A 69 0.74 10.23 -4.81
C LYS A 69 0.87 9.46 -3.51
N LEU A 70 1.30 8.20 -3.58
CA LEU A 70 1.45 7.37 -2.38
C LEU A 70 2.66 7.83 -1.54
N GLN A 71 3.81 8.09 -2.19
CA GLN A 71 5.03 8.52 -1.53
C GLN A 71 4.86 9.85 -0.79
N ALA A 72 4.07 10.77 -1.34
CA ALA A 72 3.77 12.06 -0.73
C ALA A 72 3.01 11.95 0.61
N GLU A 73 2.30 10.83 0.83
CA GLU A 73 1.50 10.60 2.04
C GLU A 73 2.16 9.62 3.04
N LEU A 74 3.36 9.12 2.71
CA LEU A 74 4.14 8.25 3.60
C LEU A 74 5.06 9.09 4.52
N PRO A 75 5.30 8.64 5.77
CA PRO A 75 6.19 9.33 6.69
C PRO A 75 7.64 9.26 6.24
N GLU A 76 8.42 10.22 6.72
CA GLU A 76 9.88 10.21 6.60
C GLU A 76 10.43 8.90 7.18
N GLY A 77 11.16 8.14 6.35
CA GLY A 77 11.66 6.81 6.70
C GLY A 77 10.99 5.65 5.96
N ILE A 78 9.94 5.88 5.16
CA ILE A 78 9.34 4.87 4.28
C ILE A 78 9.43 5.33 2.83
N LYS A 79 10.16 4.56 2.03
CA LYS A 79 10.41 4.86 0.62
C LYS A 79 9.86 3.76 -0.28
N ILE A 80 9.14 4.17 -1.32
CA ILE A 80 8.70 3.29 -2.39
C ILE A 80 9.86 3.10 -3.36
N ASN A 81 10.32 1.86 -3.51
CA ASN A 81 11.41 1.52 -4.41
C ASN A 81 10.94 1.41 -5.87
N TYR A 82 9.82 0.73 -6.10
CA TYR A 82 9.23 0.58 -7.41
C TYR A 82 7.72 0.31 -7.30
N VAL A 83 6.98 0.70 -8.33
CA VAL A 83 5.57 0.34 -8.52
C VAL A 83 5.45 -0.29 -9.90
N LYS A 84 4.74 -1.41 -9.98
CA LYS A 84 4.42 -2.07 -11.25
C LYS A 84 2.95 -2.45 -11.30
N ARG A 85 2.41 -2.51 -12.51
CA ARG A 85 1.08 -3.07 -12.74
C ARG A 85 1.17 -4.59 -12.75
N ASP A 86 0.26 -5.24 -12.02
CA ASP A 86 0.06 -6.69 -12.07
C ASP A 86 -1.13 -6.96 -13.02
N PHE A 87 -0.95 -7.83 -14.02
CA PHE A 87 -1.97 -8.20 -15.01
C PHE A 87 -2.53 -9.62 -14.80
N ASN A 88 -2.24 -10.22 -13.65
CA ASN A 88 -2.77 -11.54 -13.27
C ASN A 88 -4.29 -11.65 -13.43
#